data_AF-A0A928PBF8-F1
#
_entry.id   AF-A0A928PBF8-F1
#
_cell.length_a   1.000
_cell.length_b   1.000
_cell.length_c   1.000
_cell.angle_alpha   90.00
_cell.angle_beta   90.00
_cell.angle_gamma   90.00
#
_symmetry.space_group_name_H-M   'P 1'
#
loop_
_entity.id
_entity.type
_entity.pdbx_description
1 polymer ?
#
loop_
_entity_poly.entity_id
_entity_poly.type
_entity_poly.pdbx_seq_one_letter_code
_entity_poly.pdbx_strand_id
1 'polypeptide(L)'
;SKIISTMMAAGLPIEECVATIAGALPICSVRGVAYSTFTIIHILNNEVAEIIQYDNPHVIVIRNYEQYDYPKTEINIGGKKIYTSTIKLQEDDVFIAMSDGCPHAGLGGKYNFGWKREEIADYMQVLVAGGYTAKNLSTMLVDECDSLYGHKPGDDTTACVVKIRKREPMNILFGPPSNRDDANRMMALFFSKEGKHIICGGTTSSIAAKYLGKPVVASLSFERSDVPPIAHIEGVDLVTEGVITMNKVIQYAKDYLGDNELYEDWNFKKDGASLISRLLFEESTDINFYVGRAVNPAHQNPDLPINFNIKMNLVEELSECLRKMGKRIKVSYF
;
A
#
# COMPACT_ATOMS: atom_id res chain seq x y z
N SER A 1 -10.71 -19.27 2.65
CA SER A 1 -10.56 -20.45 1.77
C SER A 1 -9.99 -20.02 0.42
N LYS A 2 -8.85 -20.58 -0.03
CA LYS A 2 -8.27 -20.29 -1.37
C LYS A 2 -9.08 -20.89 -2.53
N ILE A 3 -10.06 -21.75 -2.23
CA ILE A 3 -10.84 -22.48 -3.24
C ILE A 3 -11.63 -21.51 -4.12
N ILE A 4 -12.43 -20.63 -3.51
CA ILE A 4 -13.31 -19.71 -4.25
C ILE A 4 -12.55 -18.73 -5.13
N SER A 5 -11.46 -18.15 -4.61
CA SER A 5 -10.66 -17.20 -5.36
C SER A 5 -9.92 -17.87 -6.52
N THR A 6 -9.44 -19.11 -6.33
CA THR A 6 -8.80 -19.89 -7.39
C THR A 6 -9.80 -20.29 -8.47
N MET A 7 -11.01 -20.72 -8.07
CA MET A 7 -12.04 -21.12 -9.01
C MET A 7 -12.52 -19.95 -9.88
N MET A 8 -12.79 -18.79 -9.26
CA MET A 8 -13.17 -17.59 -9.99
C MET A 8 -12.04 -17.08 -10.89
N ALA A 9 -10.78 -17.11 -10.42
CA ALA A 9 -9.63 -16.76 -11.25
C ALA A 9 -9.45 -17.71 -12.45
N ALA A 10 -9.91 -18.96 -12.35
CA ALA A 10 -9.95 -19.93 -13.44
C ALA A 10 -11.15 -19.75 -14.38
N GLY A 11 -12.04 -18.77 -14.12
CA GLY A 11 -13.22 -18.48 -14.95
C GLY A 11 -14.39 -19.43 -14.73
N LEU A 12 -14.43 -20.15 -13.60
CA LEU A 12 -15.58 -21.00 -13.27
C LEU A 12 -16.82 -20.16 -12.94
N PRO A 13 -18.02 -20.63 -13.30
CA PRO A 13 -19.27 -19.97 -12.92
C PRO A 13 -19.40 -19.82 -11.40
N ILE A 14 -20.03 -18.72 -10.99
CA ILE A 14 -20.30 -18.42 -9.58
C ILE A 14 -21.10 -19.55 -8.91
N GLU A 15 -22.06 -20.15 -9.61
CA GLU A 15 -22.89 -21.24 -9.11
C GLU A 15 -22.05 -22.44 -8.70
N GLU A 16 -21.05 -22.79 -9.51
CA GLU A 16 -20.12 -23.89 -9.24
C GLU A 16 -19.19 -23.55 -8.06
N CYS A 17 -18.70 -22.31 -8.00
CA CYS A 17 -17.87 -21.82 -6.89
C CYS A 17 -18.63 -21.91 -5.56
N VAL A 18 -19.88 -21.46 -5.55
CA VAL A 18 -20.78 -21.47 -4.38
C VAL A 18 -21.13 -22.90 -3.98
N ALA A 19 -21.51 -23.75 -4.94
CA ALA A 19 -21.84 -25.14 -4.68
C ALA A 19 -20.64 -25.91 -4.11
N THR A 20 -19.44 -25.65 -4.63
CA THR A 20 -18.20 -26.30 -4.17
C THR A 20 -17.88 -25.91 -2.72
N ILE A 21 -18.02 -24.64 -2.35
CA ILE A 21 -17.85 -24.24 -0.95
C ILE A 21 -18.92 -24.85 -0.07
N ALA A 22 -20.18 -24.79 -0.49
CA ALA A 22 -21.27 -25.38 0.27
C ALA A 22 -21.04 -26.87 0.55
N GLY A 23 -20.45 -27.61 -0.40
CA GLY A 23 -20.13 -29.03 -0.26
C GLY A 23 -18.81 -29.35 0.47
N ALA A 24 -17.85 -28.42 0.53
CA ALA A 24 -16.51 -28.66 1.08
C ALA A 24 -16.36 -28.28 2.57
N LEU A 25 -17.40 -27.73 3.21
CA LEU A 25 -17.28 -27.18 4.56
C LEU A 25 -17.54 -28.22 5.66
N PRO A 26 -16.78 -28.19 6.77
CA PRO A 26 -17.06 -29.01 7.94
C PRO A 26 -18.39 -28.60 8.58
N ILE A 27 -19.11 -29.60 9.12
CA ILE A 27 -20.36 -29.40 9.84
C ILE A 27 -20.06 -28.59 11.12
N CYS A 28 -20.70 -27.44 11.31
CA CYS A 28 -20.62 -26.67 12.54
C CYS A 28 -21.02 -27.56 13.73
N SER A 29 -20.13 -27.74 14.70
CA SER A 29 -20.35 -28.63 15.86
C SER A 29 -21.52 -28.21 16.75
N VAL A 30 -21.87 -26.91 16.74
CA VAL A 30 -22.97 -26.33 17.53
C VAL A 30 -24.29 -26.37 16.76
N ARG A 31 -24.27 -26.02 15.47
CA ARG A 31 -25.49 -25.89 14.64
C ARG A 31 -25.83 -27.14 13.83
N GLY A 32 -24.91 -28.10 13.70
CA GLY A 32 -25.12 -29.31 12.91
C GLY A 32 -25.19 -29.08 11.40
N VAL A 33 -24.74 -27.93 10.88
CA VAL A 33 -24.80 -27.58 9.45
C VAL A 33 -23.43 -27.10 8.96
N ALA A 34 -23.01 -27.53 7.77
CA ALA A 34 -21.85 -26.99 7.08
C ALA A 34 -22.10 -25.52 6.66
N TYR A 35 -21.40 -24.57 7.29
CA TYR A 35 -21.71 -23.15 7.18
C TYR A 35 -20.44 -22.29 7.14
N SER A 36 -20.31 -21.49 6.08
CA SER A 36 -19.28 -20.44 5.95
C SER A 36 -19.89 -19.32 5.11
N THR A 37 -19.82 -18.12 5.65
CA THR A 37 -20.13 -16.88 4.94
C THR A 37 -18.99 -16.55 3.97
N PHE A 38 -19.25 -15.69 3.00
CA PHE A 38 -18.20 -15.13 2.16
C PHE A 38 -18.62 -13.81 1.50
N THR A 39 -17.61 -12.99 1.23
CA THR A 39 -17.72 -11.78 0.41
C THR A 39 -16.62 -11.83 -0.63
N ILE A 40 -16.97 -11.61 -1.90
CA ILE A 40 -16.03 -11.54 -3.01
C ILE A 40 -16.18 -10.17 -3.66
N ILE A 41 -15.05 -9.52 -3.88
CA ILE A 41 -14.95 -8.31 -4.70
C ILE A 41 -14.01 -8.66 -5.86
N HIS A 42 -14.57 -8.81 -7.05
CA HIS A 42 -13.84 -9.18 -8.26
C HIS A 42 -13.68 -7.94 -9.15
N ILE A 43 -12.43 -7.47 -9.27
CA ILE A 43 -12.09 -6.29 -10.07
C ILE A 43 -11.72 -6.73 -11.48
N LEU A 44 -12.57 -6.38 -12.45
CA LEU A 44 -12.41 -6.69 -13.86
C LEU A 44 -11.80 -5.50 -14.59
N ASN A 45 -10.60 -5.71 -15.15
CA ASN A 45 -9.88 -4.74 -15.98
C ASN A 45 -9.69 -3.33 -15.38
N ASN A 46 -9.83 -3.18 -14.05
CA ASN A 46 -9.89 -1.89 -13.35
C ASN A 46 -11.06 -0.98 -13.80
N GLU A 47 -12.10 -1.54 -14.42
CA GLU A 47 -13.26 -0.78 -14.90
C GLU A 47 -14.54 -1.12 -14.13
N VAL A 48 -14.67 -2.37 -13.67
CA VAL A 48 -15.90 -2.88 -13.04
C VAL A 48 -15.53 -3.70 -11.81
N ALA A 49 -16.28 -3.52 -10.72
CA ALA A 49 -16.30 -4.41 -9.58
C ALA A 49 -17.57 -5.27 -9.62
N GLU A 50 -17.39 -6.58 -9.58
CA GLU A 50 -18.46 -7.54 -9.29
C GLU A 50 -18.37 -7.91 -7.81
N ILE A 51 -19.47 -7.72 -7.08
CA ILE A 51 -19.56 -8.03 -5.66
C ILE A 51 -20.52 -9.20 -5.49
N ILE A 52 -20.07 -10.23 -4.77
CA ILE A 52 -20.86 -11.43 -4.47
C ILE A 52 -20.83 -11.64 -2.96
N GLN A 53 -22.00 -11.79 -2.34
CA GLN A 53 -22.13 -11.76 -0.89
C GLN A 53 -23.07 -12.85 -0.40
N TYR A 54 -22.63 -13.60 0.61
CA TYR A 54 -23.40 -14.62 1.31
C TYR A 54 -23.21 -14.48 2.82
N ASP A 55 -24.29 -14.10 3.51
CA ASP A 55 -24.43 -13.95 4.98
C ASP A 55 -23.47 -13.02 5.73
N ASN A 56 -22.39 -12.54 5.12
CA ASN A 56 -21.58 -11.46 5.69
C ASN A 56 -22.32 -10.11 5.61
N PRO A 57 -21.95 -9.15 6.48
CA PRO A 57 -22.38 -7.77 6.33
C PRO A 57 -22.12 -7.27 4.91
N HIS A 58 -23.12 -6.59 4.33
CA HIS A 58 -22.99 -6.08 2.97
C HIS A 58 -21.88 -5.03 2.89
N VAL A 59 -21.02 -5.16 1.87
CA VAL A 59 -19.93 -4.26 1.53
C VAL A 59 -20.40 -2.82 1.62
N ILE A 60 -19.60 -1.99 2.26
CA ILE A 60 -19.79 -0.54 2.25
C ILE A 60 -19.00 -0.01 1.06
N VAL A 61 -19.65 0.78 0.22
CA VAL A 61 -18.99 1.49 -0.87
C VAL A 61 -19.05 2.96 -0.53
N ILE A 62 -17.89 3.61 -0.50
CA ILE A 62 -17.76 5.06 -0.34
C ILE A 62 -17.27 5.61 -1.67
N ARG A 63 -18.00 6.58 -2.22
CA ARG A 63 -17.68 7.26 -3.48
C ARG A 63 -17.89 8.75 -3.27
N ASN A 64 -16.93 9.56 -3.70
CA ASN A 64 -16.95 11.01 -3.47
C ASN A 64 -17.19 11.38 -1.99
N TYR A 65 -16.56 10.63 -1.08
CA TYR A 65 -16.67 10.78 0.37
C TYR A 65 -18.07 10.58 0.96
N GLU A 66 -18.99 9.98 0.21
CA GLU A 66 -20.35 9.66 0.63
C GLU A 66 -20.60 8.16 0.50
N GLN A 67 -21.48 7.62 1.34
CA GLN A 67 -21.97 6.26 1.18
C GLN A 67 -22.72 6.12 -0.14
N TYR A 68 -22.24 5.22 -0.99
CA TYR A 68 -22.84 4.93 -2.28
C TYR A 68 -23.73 3.69 -2.17
N ASP A 69 -25.03 3.89 -2.29
CA ASP A 69 -25.95 2.75 -2.44
C ASP A 69 -25.85 2.19 -3.86
N TYR A 70 -25.74 0.87 -3.94
CA TYR A 70 -25.51 0.15 -5.18
C TYR A 70 -26.55 -0.96 -5.35
N PRO A 71 -26.90 -1.32 -6.60
CA PRO A 71 -27.94 -2.32 -6.87
C PRO A 71 -27.51 -3.70 -6.38
N LYS A 72 -28.42 -4.42 -5.72
CA LYS A 72 -28.20 -5.76 -5.19
C LYS A 72 -29.26 -6.67 -5.77
N THR A 73 -28.84 -7.65 -6.57
CA THR A 73 -29.71 -8.67 -7.13
C THR A 73 -29.64 -9.90 -6.25
N GLU A 74 -30.79 -10.37 -5.79
CA GLU A 74 -30.89 -11.60 -5.02
C GLU A 74 -30.98 -12.80 -5.96
N ILE A 75 -30.15 -13.80 -5.72
CA ILE A 75 -30.18 -15.10 -6.39
C ILE A 75 -30.23 -16.21 -5.36
N ASN A 76 -30.98 -17.27 -5.65
CA ASN A 76 -31.03 -18.46 -4.81
C ASN A 76 -30.19 -19.57 -5.45
N ILE A 77 -29.13 -20.00 -4.78
CA ILE A 77 -28.26 -21.09 -5.23
C ILE A 77 -28.25 -22.17 -4.15
N GLY A 78 -28.82 -23.34 -4.46
CA GLY A 78 -28.87 -24.46 -3.50
C GLY A 78 -29.59 -24.14 -2.20
N GLY A 79 -30.64 -23.31 -2.24
CA GLY A 79 -31.39 -22.87 -1.06
C GLY A 79 -30.76 -21.70 -0.29
N LYS A 80 -29.58 -21.23 -0.72
CA LYS A 80 -28.86 -20.12 -0.10
C LYS A 80 -29.16 -18.82 -0.81
N LYS A 81 -29.41 -17.78 -0.02
CA LYS A 81 -29.68 -16.42 -0.49
C LYS A 81 -28.36 -15.69 -0.74
N ILE A 82 -28.07 -15.37 -2.00
CA ILE A 82 -26.82 -14.72 -2.40
C ILE A 82 -27.15 -13.40 -3.07
N TYR A 83 -26.36 -12.37 -2.79
CA TYR A 83 -26.50 -11.08 -3.43
C TYR A 83 -25.36 -10.83 -4.41
N THR A 84 -25.71 -10.38 -5.61
CA THR A 84 -24.76 -9.98 -6.65
C THR A 84 -24.96 -8.53 -7.05
N SER A 85 -23.86 -7.85 -7.34
CA SER A 85 -23.84 -6.45 -7.74
C SER A 85 -22.73 -6.21 -8.75
N THR A 86 -23.00 -5.36 -9.74
CA THR A 86 -22.01 -4.90 -10.72
C THR A 86 -21.92 -3.38 -10.64
N ILE A 87 -20.73 -2.87 -10.34
CA ILE A 87 -20.47 -1.45 -10.12
C ILE A 87 -19.38 -1.00 -11.09
N LYS A 88 -19.66 0.02 -11.91
CA LYS A 88 -18.60 0.69 -12.66
C LYS A 88 -17.72 1.46 -11.70
N LEU A 89 -16.42 1.22 -11.76
CA LEU A 89 -15.43 1.83 -10.89
C LEU A 89 -15.23 3.30 -11.24
N GLN A 90 -14.99 4.09 -10.21
CA GLN A 90 -14.50 5.46 -10.28
C GLN A 90 -13.20 5.56 -9.48
N GLU A 91 -12.36 6.53 -9.85
CA GLU A 91 -11.21 6.89 -9.04
C GLU A 91 -11.66 7.25 -7.63
N ASP A 92 -10.87 6.85 -6.63
CA ASP A 92 -11.13 7.04 -5.20
C ASP A 92 -12.33 6.29 -4.63
N ASP A 93 -12.96 5.39 -5.39
CA ASP A 93 -13.90 4.42 -4.82
C ASP A 93 -13.21 3.59 -3.72
N VAL A 94 -13.87 3.47 -2.57
CA VAL A 94 -13.43 2.63 -1.45
C VAL A 94 -14.49 1.57 -1.16
N PHE A 95 -14.09 0.30 -1.23
CA PHE A 95 -14.90 -0.85 -0.86
C PHE A 95 -14.42 -1.40 0.47
N ILE A 96 -15.33 -1.58 1.42
CA ILE A 96 -15.03 -2.10 2.75
C ILE A 96 -15.87 -3.36 2.95
N ALA A 97 -15.21 -4.51 3.01
CA ALA A 97 -15.79 -5.79 3.37
C ALA A 97 -15.39 -6.16 4.80
N MET A 98 -16.27 -6.84 5.52
CA MET A 98 -16.02 -7.25 6.91
C MET A 98 -16.69 -8.58 7.23
N SER A 99 -16.21 -9.28 8.26
CA SER A 99 -16.95 -10.37 8.91
C SER A 99 -18.04 -9.82 9.84
N ASP A 100 -18.92 -10.70 10.30
CA ASP A 100 -19.93 -10.44 11.32
C ASP A 100 -19.34 -10.06 12.69
N GLY A 101 -18.10 -10.45 12.98
CA GLY A 101 -17.34 -9.98 14.15
C GLY A 101 -17.22 -8.45 14.25
N CYS A 102 -17.27 -7.71 13.13
CA CYS A 102 -17.30 -6.25 13.17
C CYS A 102 -18.65 -5.73 13.74
N PRO A 103 -19.82 -6.07 13.17
CA PRO A 103 -21.10 -5.67 13.77
C PRO A 103 -21.39 -6.21 15.16
N HIS A 104 -20.82 -7.36 15.53
CA HIS A 104 -20.95 -7.92 16.87
C HIS A 104 -20.15 -7.13 17.93
N ALA A 105 -19.22 -6.28 17.52
CA ALA A 105 -18.41 -5.49 18.44
C ALA A 105 -19.28 -4.61 19.35
N GLY A 106 -18.98 -4.62 20.65
CA GLY A 106 -19.71 -3.85 21.66
C GLY A 106 -21.01 -4.47 22.18
N LEU A 107 -21.46 -5.62 21.64
CA LEU A 107 -22.62 -6.36 22.17
C LEU A 107 -22.43 -6.73 23.65
N GLY A 108 -23.40 -6.37 24.49
CA GLY A 108 -23.36 -6.68 25.93
C GLY A 108 -22.39 -5.82 26.74
N GLY A 109 -21.74 -4.82 26.10
CA GLY A 109 -20.82 -3.87 26.72
C GLY A 109 -21.25 -2.43 26.47
N LYS A 110 -20.58 -1.74 25.53
CA LYS A 110 -20.81 -0.32 25.18
C LYS A 110 -22.13 -0.09 24.44
N TYR A 111 -22.63 -1.06 23.68
CA TYR A 111 -23.85 -0.94 22.89
C TYR A 111 -24.83 -2.08 23.18
N ASN A 112 -26.11 -1.74 23.32
CA ASN A 112 -27.16 -2.75 23.57
C ASN A 112 -27.39 -3.69 22.37
N PHE A 113 -26.97 -3.30 21.15
CA PHE A 113 -27.22 -4.04 19.91
C PHE A 113 -25.97 -4.23 19.03
N GLY A 114 -24.77 -4.06 19.60
CA GLY A 114 -23.52 -4.07 18.83
C GLY A 114 -23.31 -2.79 18.04
N TRP A 115 -22.33 -2.81 17.13
CA TRP A 115 -21.95 -1.68 16.28
C TRP A 115 -22.49 -1.89 14.86
N LYS A 116 -23.67 -1.37 14.56
CA LYS A 116 -24.40 -1.73 13.35
C LYS A 116 -23.64 -1.35 12.08
N ARG A 117 -23.92 -2.05 10.98
CA ARG A 117 -23.28 -1.81 9.68
C ARG A 117 -23.43 -0.36 9.20
N GLU A 118 -24.55 0.29 9.50
CA GLU A 118 -24.77 1.71 9.20
C GLU A 118 -23.85 2.62 10.02
N GLU A 119 -23.67 2.34 11.31
CA GLU A 119 -22.79 3.09 12.22
C GLU A 119 -21.31 2.91 11.82
N ILE A 120 -20.93 1.70 11.38
CA ILE A 120 -19.61 1.45 10.79
C ILE A 120 -19.44 2.23 9.50
N ALA A 121 -20.47 2.31 8.65
CA ALA A 121 -20.40 3.06 7.40
C ALA A 121 -20.21 4.56 7.64
N ASP A 122 -20.91 5.14 8.62
CA ASP A 122 -20.74 6.54 9.03
C ASP A 122 -19.32 6.81 9.56
N TYR A 123 -18.80 5.92 10.41
CA TYR A 123 -17.42 6.00 10.91
C TYR A 123 -16.40 5.95 9.78
N MET A 124 -16.53 4.97 8.88
CA MET A 124 -15.60 4.79 7.77
C MET A 124 -15.68 5.91 6.75
N GLN A 125 -16.85 6.51 6.54
CA GLN A 125 -17.03 7.67 5.66
C GLN A 125 -16.15 8.85 6.10
N VAL A 126 -16.12 9.15 7.40
CA VAL A 126 -15.28 10.22 7.96
C VAL A 126 -13.79 9.91 7.75
N LEU A 127 -13.37 8.67 8.00
CA LEU A 127 -11.97 8.27 7.82
C LEU A 127 -11.54 8.32 6.35
N VAL A 128 -12.38 7.89 5.42
CA VAL A 128 -12.08 7.95 3.98
C VAL A 128 -11.87 9.39 3.52
N ALA A 129 -12.66 10.34 4.04
CA ALA A 129 -12.47 11.77 3.79
C ALA A 129 -11.12 12.31 4.33
N GLY A 130 -10.54 11.66 5.35
CA GLY A 130 -9.21 11.97 5.88
C GLY A 130 -8.04 11.59 4.96
N GLY A 131 -8.29 10.89 3.85
CA GLY A 131 -7.27 10.58 2.84
C GLY A 131 -6.35 9.40 3.17
N TYR A 132 -6.69 8.61 4.20
CA TYR A 132 -5.92 7.43 4.60
C TYR A 132 -5.83 6.36 3.49
N THR A 133 -4.80 5.51 3.58
CA THR A 133 -4.64 4.39 2.66
C THR A 133 -5.50 3.21 3.06
N ALA A 134 -5.71 2.27 2.13
CA ALA A 134 -6.54 1.09 2.38
C ALA A 134 -6.04 0.27 3.59
N LYS A 135 -4.71 0.19 3.79
CA LYS A 135 -4.11 -0.45 4.97
C LYS A 135 -4.54 0.25 6.25
N ASN A 136 -4.31 1.56 6.35
CA ASN A 136 -4.70 2.33 7.54
C ASN A 136 -6.21 2.23 7.82
N LEU A 137 -7.06 2.34 6.79
CA LEU A 137 -8.51 2.22 6.93
C LEU A 137 -8.92 0.84 7.50
N SER A 138 -8.30 -0.24 7.01
CA SER A 138 -8.58 -1.59 7.54
C SER A 138 -8.10 -1.76 8.98
N THR A 139 -6.94 -1.21 9.33
CA THR A 139 -6.41 -1.23 10.70
C THR A 139 -7.30 -0.44 11.66
N MET A 140 -7.66 0.80 11.30
CA MET A 140 -8.55 1.64 12.11
C MET A 140 -9.88 0.97 12.39
N LEU A 141 -10.48 0.28 11.40
CA LEU A 141 -11.73 -0.44 11.58
C LEU A 141 -11.58 -1.60 12.59
N VAL A 142 -10.51 -2.40 12.48
CA VAL A 142 -10.27 -3.53 13.39
C VAL A 142 -9.91 -3.04 14.80
N ASP A 143 -9.10 -1.99 14.93
CA ASP A 143 -8.72 -1.40 16.21
C ASP A 143 -9.94 -0.81 16.94
N GLU A 144 -10.85 -0.17 16.21
CA GLU A 144 -12.11 0.32 16.79
C GLU A 144 -12.96 -0.86 17.28
N CYS A 145 -13.05 -1.95 16.50
CA CYS A 145 -13.74 -3.16 16.95
C CYS A 145 -13.12 -3.73 18.24
N ASP A 146 -11.78 -3.83 18.33
CA ASP A 146 -11.09 -4.31 19.54
C ASP A 146 -11.35 -3.42 20.76
N SER A 147 -11.34 -2.10 20.57
CA SER A 147 -11.72 -1.11 21.59
C SER A 147 -13.18 -1.26 22.05
N LEU A 148 -14.09 -1.60 21.14
CA LEU A 148 -15.49 -1.89 21.45
C LEU A 148 -15.68 -3.23 22.18
N TYR A 149 -14.82 -4.21 21.92
CA TYR A 149 -14.71 -5.44 22.70
C TYR A 149 -14.00 -5.26 24.06
N GLY A 150 -13.48 -4.06 24.35
CA GLY A 150 -12.73 -3.81 25.58
C GLY A 150 -11.41 -4.59 25.64
N HIS A 151 -10.76 -4.75 24.48
CA HIS A 151 -9.51 -5.50 24.30
C HIS A 151 -9.63 -6.99 24.69
N LYS A 152 -10.85 -7.52 24.61
CA LYS A 152 -11.17 -8.94 24.83
C LYS A 152 -12.11 -9.40 23.71
N PRO A 153 -11.57 -9.68 22.51
CA PRO A 153 -12.38 -10.04 21.35
C PRO A 153 -13.39 -11.15 21.67
N GLY A 154 -14.67 -10.87 21.40
CA GLY A 154 -15.77 -11.82 21.60
C GLY A 154 -16.05 -12.70 20.38
N ASP A 155 -15.53 -12.31 19.21
CA ASP A 155 -15.73 -12.99 17.92
C ASP A 155 -14.54 -12.71 16.99
N ASP A 156 -14.35 -13.56 15.98
CA ASP A 156 -13.32 -13.39 14.96
C ASP A 156 -13.67 -12.19 14.06
N THR A 157 -12.83 -11.15 14.15
CA THR A 157 -13.05 -9.87 13.46
C THR A 157 -12.07 -9.71 12.31
N THR A 158 -12.58 -9.56 11.09
CA THR A 158 -11.76 -9.38 9.89
C THR A 158 -12.32 -8.24 9.03
N ALA A 159 -11.45 -7.35 8.56
CA ALA A 159 -11.77 -6.29 7.61
C ALA A 159 -10.89 -6.37 6.36
N CYS A 160 -11.45 -6.04 5.21
CA CYS A 160 -10.74 -5.88 3.95
C CYS A 160 -11.18 -4.59 3.27
N VAL A 161 -10.22 -3.73 2.95
CA VAL A 161 -10.46 -2.46 2.26
C VAL A 161 -9.78 -2.48 0.90
N VAL A 162 -10.52 -2.12 -0.14
CA VAL A 162 -10.02 -1.95 -1.51
C VAL A 162 -10.24 -0.49 -1.90
N LYS A 163 -9.17 0.22 -2.25
CA LYS A 163 -9.22 1.61 -2.74
C LYS A 163 -8.81 1.65 -4.20
N ILE A 164 -9.69 2.14 -5.06
CA ILE A 164 -9.38 2.39 -6.47
C ILE A 164 -8.61 3.70 -6.55
N ARG A 165 -7.43 3.67 -7.17
CA ARG A 165 -6.58 4.86 -7.28
C ARG A 165 -5.87 4.91 -8.61
N LYS A 166 -5.50 6.11 -9.03
CA LYS A 166 -4.56 6.29 -10.16
C LYS A 166 -3.21 5.66 -9.85
N ARG A 167 -2.50 5.30 -10.92
CA ARG A 167 -1.09 4.95 -10.82
C ARG A 167 -0.29 6.20 -10.47
N GLU A 168 0.64 6.03 -9.56
CA GLU A 168 1.58 7.07 -9.14
C GLU A 168 3.00 6.52 -9.31
N PRO A 169 3.61 6.70 -10.50
CA PRO A 169 4.97 6.30 -10.74
C PRO A 169 5.95 7.15 -9.93
N MET A 170 7.00 6.52 -9.39
CA MET A 170 8.13 7.19 -8.75
C MET A 170 9.42 6.83 -9.48
N ASN A 171 10.26 7.82 -9.78
CA ASN A 171 11.55 7.63 -10.41
C ASN A 171 12.64 7.98 -9.39
N ILE A 172 13.55 7.04 -9.14
CA ILE A 172 14.63 7.21 -8.15
C ILE A 172 15.97 7.11 -8.87
N LEU A 173 16.76 8.17 -8.79
CA LEU A 173 18.12 8.23 -9.33
C LEU A 173 19.13 8.04 -8.20
N PHE A 174 19.88 6.94 -8.23
CA PHE A 174 20.81 6.59 -7.15
C PHE A 174 22.23 6.34 -7.67
N GLY A 175 23.08 7.35 -7.50
CA GLY A 175 24.48 7.34 -7.92
C GLY A 175 24.70 7.72 -9.40
N PRO A 176 25.90 8.24 -9.74
CA PRO A 176 26.24 8.58 -11.11
C PRO A 176 26.66 7.35 -11.95
N PRO A 177 26.53 7.41 -13.29
CA PRO A 177 26.89 6.30 -14.17
C PRO A 177 28.40 6.01 -14.10
N SER A 178 28.79 4.76 -14.34
CA SER A 178 30.23 4.39 -14.34
C SER A 178 31.02 5.11 -15.42
N ASN A 179 30.43 5.30 -16.61
CA ASN A 179 30.96 6.15 -17.67
C ASN A 179 30.33 7.55 -17.61
N ARG A 180 31.16 8.58 -17.58
CA ARG A 180 30.70 9.99 -17.53
C ARG A 180 29.95 10.41 -18.80
N ASP A 181 30.25 9.80 -19.95
CA ASP A 181 29.57 10.12 -21.21
C ASP A 181 28.11 9.67 -21.21
N ASP A 182 27.75 8.71 -20.36
CA ASP A 182 26.37 8.25 -20.19
C ASP A 182 25.53 9.17 -19.29
N ALA A 183 26.12 10.20 -18.67
CA ALA A 183 25.42 11.09 -17.74
C ALA A 183 24.18 11.75 -18.38
N ASN A 184 24.33 12.34 -19.57
CA ASN A 184 23.21 12.99 -20.26
C ASN A 184 22.14 11.98 -20.69
N ARG A 185 22.54 10.77 -21.09
CA ARG A 185 21.62 9.69 -21.45
C ARG A 185 20.80 9.23 -20.25
N MET A 186 21.46 9.02 -19.10
CA MET A 186 20.82 8.64 -17.85
C MET A 186 19.83 9.72 -17.38
N MET A 187 20.22 11.00 -17.41
CA MET A 187 19.34 12.11 -17.03
C MET A 187 18.14 12.23 -17.99
N ALA A 188 18.35 12.11 -19.30
CA ALA A 188 17.27 12.16 -20.28
C ALA A 188 16.25 11.02 -20.08
N LEU A 189 16.71 9.80 -19.79
CA LEU A 189 15.82 8.68 -19.48
C LEU A 189 15.09 8.87 -18.15
N PHE A 190 15.77 9.40 -17.13
CA PHE A 190 15.18 9.69 -15.83
C PHE A 190 14.06 10.73 -15.93
N PHE A 191 14.35 11.91 -16.48
CA PHE A 191 13.40 13.04 -16.57
C PHE A 191 12.33 12.90 -17.66
N SER A 192 12.49 11.96 -18.60
CA SER A 192 11.43 11.66 -19.58
C SER A 192 10.33 10.75 -19.03
N LYS A 193 10.47 10.21 -17.82
CA LYS A 193 9.42 9.43 -17.18
C LYS A 193 8.43 10.32 -16.47
N GLU A 194 7.16 9.99 -16.64
CA GLU A 194 6.08 10.52 -15.81
C GLU A 194 6.27 10.09 -14.35
N GLY A 195 5.71 10.88 -13.44
CA GLY A 195 5.77 10.65 -12.00
C GLY A 195 6.79 11.55 -11.32
N LYS A 196 6.96 11.34 -10.02
CA LYS A 196 7.88 12.16 -9.20
C LYS A 196 9.31 11.71 -9.38
N HIS A 197 10.24 12.65 -9.22
CA HIS A 197 11.67 12.47 -9.41
C HIS A 197 12.41 12.65 -8.08
N ILE A 198 13.02 11.58 -7.60
CA ILE A 198 13.82 11.54 -6.37
C ILE A 198 15.28 11.33 -6.77
N ILE A 199 16.19 12.15 -6.24
CA ILE A 199 17.63 12.05 -6.50
C ILE A 199 18.39 11.81 -5.21
N CYS A 200 19.13 10.71 -5.17
CA CYS A 200 19.92 10.27 -4.03
C CYS A 200 21.42 10.40 -4.33
N GLY A 201 22.10 11.30 -3.62
CA GLY A 201 23.56 11.45 -3.59
C GLY A 201 24.09 12.76 -4.17
N GLY A 202 25.14 13.31 -3.53
CA GLY A 202 25.67 14.65 -3.85
C GLY A 202 26.28 14.80 -5.25
N THR A 203 27.06 13.82 -5.72
CA THR A 203 27.59 13.84 -7.09
C THR A 203 26.46 13.69 -8.11
N THR A 204 25.49 12.82 -7.80
CA THR A 204 24.30 12.59 -8.63
C THR A 204 23.47 13.86 -8.79
N SER A 205 23.20 14.56 -7.69
CA SER A 205 22.45 15.81 -7.68
C SER A 205 23.18 16.94 -8.40
N SER A 206 24.50 17.01 -8.30
CA SER A 206 25.32 17.97 -9.06
C SER A 206 25.25 17.75 -10.58
N ILE A 207 25.21 16.50 -11.03
CA ILE A 207 25.05 16.16 -12.45
C ILE A 207 23.65 16.53 -12.94
N ALA A 208 22.61 16.19 -12.17
CA ALA A 208 21.23 16.53 -12.51
C ALA A 208 21.00 18.05 -12.54
N ALA A 209 21.53 18.78 -11.56
CA ALA A 209 21.52 20.25 -11.52
C ALA A 209 22.15 20.86 -12.79
N LYS A 210 23.32 20.36 -13.20
CA LYS A 210 23.96 20.78 -14.44
C LYS A 210 23.11 20.48 -15.68
N TYR A 211 22.49 19.30 -15.74
CA TYR A 211 21.62 18.91 -16.85
C TYR A 211 20.38 19.80 -16.97
N LEU A 212 19.77 20.16 -15.84
CA LEU A 212 18.59 21.03 -15.78
C LEU A 212 18.93 22.52 -15.90
N GLY A 213 20.20 22.90 -15.74
CA GLY A 213 20.61 24.32 -15.66
C GLY A 213 20.11 25.02 -14.39
N LYS A 214 19.93 24.26 -13.30
CA LYS A 214 19.37 24.74 -12.01
C LYS A 214 20.34 24.46 -10.87
N PRO A 215 20.53 25.37 -9.90
CA PRO A 215 21.46 25.16 -8.79
C PRO A 215 20.93 24.13 -7.78
N VAL A 216 21.84 23.46 -7.08
CA VAL A 216 21.52 22.69 -5.87
C VAL A 216 21.46 23.64 -4.68
N VAL A 217 20.33 23.72 -4.00
CA VAL A 217 20.13 24.55 -2.81
C VAL A 217 20.00 23.65 -1.60
N ALA A 218 20.97 23.69 -0.67
CA ALA A 218 20.88 22.95 0.57
C ALA A 218 19.73 23.46 1.43
N SER A 219 18.98 22.56 2.07
CA SER A 219 17.93 22.98 2.99
C SER A 219 18.54 23.55 4.28
N LEU A 220 17.98 24.67 4.75
CA LEU A 220 18.33 25.31 6.02
C LEU A 220 17.51 24.75 7.19
N SER A 221 16.48 23.94 6.92
CA SER A 221 15.66 23.29 7.94
C SER A 221 16.29 21.97 8.34
N PHE A 222 17.12 22.01 9.38
CA PHE A 222 17.72 20.82 9.97
C PHE A 222 16.74 20.19 10.95
N GLU A 223 16.21 19.01 10.62
CA GLU A 223 15.61 18.16 11.64
C GLU A 223 16.72 17.56 12.51
N ARG A 224 16.44 17.42 13.81
CA ARG A 224 17.31 16.72 14.73
C ARG A 224 17.17 15.22 14.51
N SER A 225 17.79 14.72 13.44
CA SER A 225 17.75 13.34 12.96
C SER A 225 19.17 12.81 12.75
N ASP A 226 19.33 11.48 12.75
CA ASP A 226 20.54 10.77 12.32
C ASP A 226 20.70 10.75 10.79
N VAL A 227 19.69 11.25 10.06
CA VAL A 227 19.67 11.32 8.60
C VAL A 227 20.25 12.66 8.12
N PRO A 228 21.12 12.66 7.09
CA PRO A 228 21.66 13.88 6.49
C PRO A 228 20.57 14.83 5.95
N PRO A 229 20.85 16.15 5.86
CA PRO A 229 19.89 17.12 5.36
C PRO A 229 19.56 16.91 3.88
N ILE A 230 18.35 17.32 3.50
CA ILE A 230 17.90 17.33 2.10
C ILE A 230 18.43 18.56 1.35
N ALA A 231 18.29 18.52 0.03
CA ALA A 231 18.52 19.65 -0.85
C ALA A 231 17.33 19.84 -1.81
N HIS A 232 17.36 20.93 -2.56
CA HIS A 232 16.36 21.28 -3.56
C HIS A 232 17.02 21.58 -4.90
N ILE A 233 16.41 21.07 -5.97
CA ILE A 233 16.70 21.43 -7.36
C ILE A 233 15.34 21.68 -8.01
N GLU A 234 15.17 22.82 -8.69
CA GLU A 234 13.94 23.10 -9.42
C GLU A 234 13.70 22.03 -10.50
N GLY A 235 12.51 21.42 -10.51
CA GLY A 235 12.18 20.29 -11.40
C GLY A 235 12.46 18.91 -10.81
N VAL A 236 12.84 18.81 -9.53
CA VAL A 236 13.04 17.55 -8.79
C VAL A 236 12.20 17.58 -7.52
N ASP A 237 11.41 16.54 -7.27
CA ASP A 237 10.51 16.47 -6.11
C ASP A 237 11.27 16.31 -4.79
N LEU A 238 12.37 15.56 -4.78
CA LEU A 238 13.17 15.34 -3.58
C LEU A 238 14.65 15.10 -3.92
N VAL A 239 15.56 15.80 -3.24
CA VAL A 239 17.00 15.54 -3.31
C VAL A 239 17.53 15.22 -1.92
N THR A 240 18.20 14.08 -1.78
CA THR A 240 18.77 13.61 -0.51
C THR A 240 20.26 13.32 -0.64
N GLU A 241 20.89 12.92 0.46
CA GLU A 241 22.13 12.15 0.41
C GLU A 241 21.88 10.82 -0.37
N GLY A 242 22.85 9.94 -0.51
CA GLY A 242 22.66 8.60 -1.06
C GLY A 242 22.55 7.53 0.02
N VAL A 243 23.70 6.97 0.37
CA VAL A 243 23.81 5.65 1.03
C VAL A 243 23.22 5.65 2.43
N ILE A 244 23.44 6.69 3.22
CA ILE A 244 22.99 6.78 4.61
C ILE A 244 21.46 6.87 4.64
N THR A 245 20.89 7.79 3.84
CA THR A 245 19.44 7.95 3.73
C THR A 245 18.77 6.67 3.23
N MET A 246 19.29 6.04 2.18
CA MET A 246 18.70 4.81 1.62
C MET A 246 18.79 3.62 2.58
N ASN A 247 19.85 3.52 3.38
CA ASN A 247 19.95 2.49 4.41
C ASN A 247 18.86 2.67 5.48
N LYS A 248 18.61 3.90 5.92
CA LYS A 248 17.51 4.21 6.84
C LYS A 248 16.13 3.87 6.24
N VAL A 249 15.92 4.17 4.95
CA VAL A 249 14.68 3.79 4.22
C VAL A 249 14.48 2.27 4.24
N ILE A 250 15.55 1.48 4.09
CA ILE A 250 15.47 0.01 4.16
C ILE A 250 15.12 -0.46 5.58
N GLN A 251 15.66 0.18 6.62
CA GLN A 251 15.26 -0.12 8.00
C GLN A 251 13.76 0.09 8.18
N TYR A 252 13.23 1.23 7.73
CA TYR A 252 11.79 1.49 7.72
C TYR A 252 11.01 0.50 6.86
N ALA A 253 11.54 0.08 5.71
CA ALA A 253 10.88 -0.86 4.82
C ALA A 253 10.76 -2.27 5.43
N LYS A 254 11.78 -2.71 6.17
CA LYS A 254 11.76 -3.98 6.90
C LYS A 254 10.79 -3.94 8.06
N ASP A 255 10.84 -2.87 8.85
CA ASP A 255 9.91 -2.66 9.96
C ASP A 255 8.45 -2.60 9.48
N TYR A 256 8.17 -1.87 8.39
CA TYR A 256 6.84 -1.79 7.78
C TYR A 256 6.25 -3.16 7.39
N LEU A 257 7.11 -4.10 6.97
CA LEU A 257 6.73 -5.47 6.63
C LEU A 257 6.63 -6.40 7.85
N GLY A 258 7.20 -5.99 8.98
CA GLY A 258 7.09 -6.64 10.28
C GLY A 258 6.03 -5.96 11.15
N ASP A 259 6.43 -5.55 12.35
CA ASP A 259 5.54 -5.00 13.37
C ASP A 259 5.20 -3.51 13.16
N ASN A 260 5.89 -2.84 12.24
CA ASN A 260 5.68 -1.43 11.86
C ASN A 260 5.77 -0.46 13.06
N GLU A 261 6.70 -0.71 13.99
CA GLU A 261 6.91 0.10 15.19
C GLU A 261 7.41 1.51 14.88
N LEU A 262 8.11 1.69 13.76
CA LEU A 262 8.67 2.97 13.31
C LEU A 262 7.70 3.77 12.44
N TYR A 263 6.41 3.40 12.41
CA TYR A 263 5.38 4.12 11.64
C TYR A 263 5.39 5.62 11.91
N GLU A 264 5.33 6.02 13.18
CA GLU A 264 5.30 7.45 13.55
C GLU A 264 6.56 8.18 13.09
N ASP A 265 7.69 7.50 13.16
CA ASP A 265 8.98 8.04 12.74
C ASP A 265 8.97 8.40 11.25
N TRP A 266 8.78 7.42 10.38
CA TRP A 266 8.88 7.68 8.93
C TRP A 266 7.66 8.44 8.39
N ASN A 267 6.51 8.35 9.07
CA ASN A 267 5.29 9.03 8.63
C ASN A 267 5.24 10.51 9.04
N PHE A 268 5.84 10.92 10.18
CA PHE A 268 5.75 12.31 10.66
C PHE A 268 7.05 13.12 10.53
N LYS A 269 8.22 12.50 10.59
CA LYS A 269 9.50 13.21 10.41
C LYS A 269 9.64 13.76 9.00
N LYS A 270 10.39 14.83 8.83
CA LYS A 270 10.63 15.54 7.56
C LYS A 270 12.05 15.37 7.04
N ASP A 271 12.85 14.50 7.65
CA ASP A 271 14.13 14.09 7.08
C ASP A 271 13.98 13.33 5.76
N GLY A 272 15.10 13.19 5.02
CA GLY A 272 15.10 12.60 3.69
C GLY A 272 14.64 11.14 3.66
N ALA A 273 14.90 10.36 4.71
CA ALA A 273 14.51 8.96 4.75
C ALA A 273 13.00 8.83 4.92
N SER A 274 12.43 9.63 5.82
CA SER A 274 10.99 9.69 6.09
C SER A 274 10.21 10.18 4.87
N LEU A 275 10.73 11.20 4.17
CA LEU A 275 10.16 11.68 2.91
C LEU A 275 10.18 10.60 1.81
N ILE A 276 11.31 9.90 1.62
CA ILE A 276 11.36 8.79 0.66
C ILE A 276 10.38 7.69 1.08
N SER A 277 10.34 7.30 2.35
CA SER A 277 9.44 6.26 2.85
C SER A 277 7.98 6.58 2.58
N ARG A 278 7.50 7.81 2.81
CA ARG A 278 6.12 8.20 2.45
C ARG A 278 5.85 8.08 0.95
N LEU A 279 6.76 8.60 0.12
CA LEU A 279 6.64 8.53 -1.34
C LEU A 279 6.60 7.07 -1.84
N LEU A 280 7.43 6.20 -1.28
CA LEU A 280 7.54 4.82 -1.75
C LEU A 280 6.49 3.88 -1.15
N PHE A 281 6.20 4.00 0.14
CA PHE A 281 5.36 3.04 0.86
C PHE A 281 3.88 3.35 0.65
N GLU A 282 3.47 4.61 0.77
CA GLU A 282 2.06 5.03 0.74
C GLU A 282 1.63 5.54 -0.64
N GLU A 283 2.43 6.40 -1.26
CA GLU A 283 2.04 7.08 -2.49
C GLU A 283 2.26 6.21 -3.74
N SER A 284 3.45 5.61 -3.89
CA SER A 284 3.81 4.95 -5.15
C SER A 284 2.96 3.73 -5.51
N THR A 285 2.78 3.49 -6.80
CA THR A 285 2.31 2.20 -7.35
C THR A 285 3.41 1.47 -8.12
N ASP A 286 4.18 2.24 -8.89
CA ASP A 286 5.25 1.78 -9.76
C ASP A 286 6.52 2.55 -9.42
N ILE A 287 7.67 1.88 -9.34
CA ILE A 287 8.94 2.51 -8.98
C ILE A 287 10.01 2.12 -10.00
N ASN A 288 10.63 3.14 -10.60
CA ASN A 288 11.75 3.00 -11.52
C ASN A 288 13.05 3.44 -10.83
N PHE A 289 13.96 2.50 -10.60
CA PHE A 289 15.31 2.79 -10.13
C PHE A 289 16.25 3.00 -11.32
N TYR A 290 16.98 4.12 -11.28
CA TYR A 290 18.06 4.48 -12.19
C TYR A 290 19.36 4.48 -11.38
N VAL A 291 20.12 3.40 -11.49
CA VAL A 291 21.23 3.13 -10.58
C VAL A 291 22.55 3.28 -11.32
N GLY A 292 23.34 4.27 -10.94
CA GLY A 292 24.66 4.47 -11.51
C GLY A 292 25.70 3.56 -10.86
N ARG A 293 26.66 3.04 -11.62
CA ARG A 293 27.69 2.09 -11.16
C ARG A 293 29.06 2.72 -10.90
N ALA A 294 29.16 4.05 -10.88
CA ALA A 294 30.42 4.69 -10.51
C ALA A 294 30.89 4.25 -9.12
N VAL A 295 32.19 3.97 -9.03
CA VAL A 295 32.90 3.72 -7.78
C VAL A 295 33.12 5.05 -7.09
N ASN A 296 32.72 5.16 -5.82
CA ASN A 296 33.02 6.32 -5.00
C ASN A 296 34.26 6.02 -4.13
N PRO A 297 35.39 6.71 -4.32
CA PRO A 297 36.59 6.51 -3.51
C PRO A 297 36.37 6.75 -2.01
N ALA A 298 35.44 7.63 -1.62
CA ALA A 298 35.11 7.88 -0.21
C ALA A 298 34.45 6.67 0.47
N HIS A 299 33.91 5.72 -0.30
CA HIS A 299 33.40 4.42 0.16
C HIS A 299 34.43 3.30 -0.04
N GLN A 300 35.72 3.62 -0.10
CA GLN A 300 36.80 2.63 -0.09
C GLN A 300 37.73 2.81 1.12
N ASN A 301 37.37 3.68 2.07
CA ASN A 301 38.10 3.81 3.32
C ASN A 301 37.90 2.54 4.17
N PRO A 302 38.96 1.77 4.50
CA PRO A 302 38.85 0.57 5.34
C PRO A 302 38.28 0.83 6.74
N ASP A 303 38.41 2.05 7.24
CA ASP A 303 37.88 2.50 8.53
C ASP A 303 36.40 2.92 8.47
N LEU A 304 35.84 3.02 7.27
CA LEU A 304 34.40 3.19 7.06
C LEU A 304 33.78 1.84 6.71
N PRO A 305 32.67 1.43 7.32
CA PRO A 305 32.04 0.13 7.10
C PRO A 305 31.30 0.06 5.75
N ILE A 306 31.82 0.72 4.70
CA ILE A 306 31.11 0.92 3.44
C ILE A 306 31.93 0.28 2.31
N ASN A 307 31.59 -0.94 1.90
CA ASN A 307 32.15 -1.63 0.74
C ASN A 307 31.35 -1.30 -0.55
N PHE A 308 31.99 -1.28 -1.71
CA PHE A 308 31.37 -0.95 -3.02
C PHE A 308 30.12 -1.77 -3.36
N ASN A 309 30.03 -3.02 -2.87
CA ASN A 309 28.86 -3.88 -3.02
C ASN A 309 27.59 -3.35 -2.31
N ILE A 310 27.71 -2.36 -1.41
CA ILE A 310 26.59 -1.87 -0.61
C ILE A 310 25.53 -1.21 -1.48
N LYS A 311 25.88 -0.35 -2.45
CA LYS A 311 24.86 0.38 -3.23
C LYS A 311 23.93 -0.57 -4.01
N MET A 312 24.48 -1.62 -4.62
CA MET A 312 23.68 -2.59 -5.36
C MET A 312 22.83 -3.41 -4.40
N ASN A 313 23.43 -3.89 -3.31
CA ASN A 313 22.72 -4.63 -2.26
C ASN A 313 21.56 -3.80 -1.67
N LEU A 314 21.76 -2.49 -1.43
CA LEU A 314 20.70 -1.59 -0.94
C LEU A 314 19.53 -1.51 -1.94
N VAL A 315 19.82 -1.40 -3.23
CA VAL A 315 18.76 -1.37 -4.26
C VAL A 315 18.03 -2.70 -4.33
N GLU A 316 18.75 -3.82 -4.30
CA GLU A 316 18.17 -5.16 -4.32
C GLU A 316 17.26 -5.38 -3.11
N GLU A 317 17.78 -5.12 -1.91
CA GLU A 317 17.07 -5.28 -0.64
C GLU A 317 15.84 -4.38 -0.55
N LEU A 318 15.96 -3.10 -0.93
CA LEU A 318 14.82 -2.20 -0.97
C LEU A 318 13.79 -2.65 -2.01
N SER A 319 14.24 -3.09 -3.19
CA SER A 319 13.36 -3.59 -4.25
C SER A 319 12.59 -4.84 -3.79
N GLU A 320 13.22 -5.74 -3.05
CA GLU A 320 12.55 -6.90 -2.46
C GLU A 320 11.47 -6.48 -1.45
N CYS A 321 11.79 -5.54 -0.55
CA CYS A 321 10.82 -5.03 0.41
C CYS A 321 9.61 -4.40 -0.30
N LEU A 322 9.86 -3.50 -1.27
CA LEU A 322 8.80 -2.82 -2.01
C LEU A 322 7.94 -3.79 -2.84
N ARG A 323 8.52 -4.85 -3.41
CA ARG A 323 7.74 -5.90 -4.09
C ARG A 323 6.82 -6.65 -3.12
N LYS A 324 7.28 -6.94 -1.90
CA LYS A 324 6.43 -7.53 -0.84
C LYS A 324 5.30 -6.59 -0.42
N MET A 325 5.50 -5.27 -0.53
CA MET A 325 4.45 -4.25 -0.35
C MET A 325 3.52 -4.11 -1.57
N GLY A 326 3.65 -4.97 -2.60
CA GLY A 326 2.80 -4.96 -3.80
C GLY A 326 3.21 -3.93 -4.87
N LYS A 327 4.36 -3.28 -4.73
CA LYS A 327 4.84 -2.28 -5.72
C LYS A 327 5.45 -2.96 -6.95
N ARG A 328 5.31 -2.31 -8.10
CA ARG A 328 5.94 -2.76 -9.37
C ARG A 328 7.29 -2.10 -9.55
N ILE A 329 8.36 -2.88 -9.50
CA ILE A 329 9.73 -2.37 -9.52
C ILE A 329 10.43 -2.65 -10.84
N LYS A 330 11.02 -1.61 -11.44
CA LYS A 330 11.97 -1.73 -12.55
C LYS A 330 13.30 -1.12 -12.15
N VAL A 331 14.40 -1.81 -12.43
CA VAL A 331 15.76 -1.33 -12.15
C VAL A 331 16.54 -1.24 -13.45
N SER A 332 17.19 -0.10 -13.68
CA SER A 332 18.06 0.16 -14.83
C SER A 332 19.43 0.58 -14.32
N TYR A 333 20.47 -0.12 -14.77
CA TYR A 333 21.85 0.14 -14.37
C TYR A 333 22.61 0.93 -15.44
N PHE A 334 23.39 1.90 -15.00
CA PHE A 334 24.19 2.78 -15.85
C PHE A 334 25.68 2.65 -15.50
#